data_AF-A0ABD5V375-F1
#
_entry.id   AF-A0ABD5V375-F1
#
_cell.length_a   1.000
_cell.length_b   1.000
_cell.length_c   1.000
_cell.angle_alpha   90.00
_cell.angle_beta   90.00
_cell.angle_gamma   90.00
#
_symmetry.space_group_name_H-M   'P 1'
#
loop_
_entity.id
_entity.type
_entity.pdbx_description
1 polymer ?
#
loop_
_entity_poly.entity_id
_entity_poly.type
_entity_poly.pdbx_seq_one_letter_code
_entity_poly.pdbx_strand_id
1 'polypeptide(L)'
;MARPLRFRHSPESWSVDRVHRDLFRSLDDAIGARCTTPWYRPANGYEARRFDMDNGDTALFVWDDEEAYWMGNTETPSTLWRTEKYTFDEVPYPVAGWAQRELLAGLHDEEPWLVDYPHLSWFFLPVFCSKDGRETTRTFFREHAAGFPDSSREAGCAFYESVLESGVLDEYRYTMASKLGTSDRLDPVRMSATMSEFTVAHLLTEAGYDIVPEIEVTTGHSIDFRAKRNGTGHLVEVTRPLPPTRRAANTAVAAVKETAGTKTSGQLSEHGGGVTLLVDCSSFRDDEWARVNGEKPSVGHRPAAVFRARPSGHVEAYSKGSVPVDLDGAVEWV
;
A
#
# COMPACT_ATOMS: atom_id res chain seq x y z
N MET A 1 -9.21 -0.04 13.18
CA MET A 1 -8.60 -0.13 11.84
C MET A 1 -7.50 0.89 11.79
N ALA A 2 -6.29 0.46 11.49
CA ALA A 2 -5.13 1.33 11.39
C ALA A 2 -5.40 2.41 10.32
N ARG A 3 -4.92 3.63 10.56
CA ARG A 3 -5.15 4.77 9.67
C ARG A 3 -3.84 5.29 9.09
N PRO A 4 -3.77 5.55 7.78
CA PRO A 4 -2.65 6.25 7.17
C PRO A 4 -2.45 7.63 7.79
N LEU A 5 -1.21 8.08 7.74
CA LEU A 5 -0.80 9.40 8.17
C LEU A 5 -1.51 10.48 7.35
N ARG A 6 -2.02 11.50 8.04
CA ARG A 6 -2.75 12.63 7.46
C ARG A 6 -2.40 13.91 8.19
N PHE A 7 -2.50 15.01 7.47
CA PHE A 7 -2.47 16.33 8.05
C PHE A 7 -3.74 16.61 8.83
N ARG A 8 -3.62 17.50 9.80
CA ARG A 8 -4.70 18.21 10.45
C ARG A 8 -4.52 19.69 10.15
N HIS A 9 -5.55 20.33 9.64
CA HIS A 9 -5.52 21.74 9.25
C HIS A 9 -6.18 22.62 10.33
N SER A 10 -5.47 23.66 10.74
CA SER A 10 -5.94 24.70 11.65
C SER A 10 -6.00 26.04 10.90
N PRO A 11 -7.19 26.61 10.63
CA PRO A 11 -7.34 27.90 9.96
C PRO A 11 -7.16 29.09 10.94
N GLU A 12 -6.24 28.94 11.88
CA GLU A 12 -5.99 29.93 12.93
C GLU A 12 -4.54 30.36 12.84
N SER A 13 -4.23 31.60 13.26
CA SER A 13 -2.85 32.07 13.35
C SER A 13 -2.09 31.37 14.49
N TRP A 14 -0.82 31.07 14.22
CA TRP A 14 0.10 30.46 15.19
C TRP A 14 1.35 31.31 15.37
N SER A 15 1.86 31.31 16.60
CA SER A 15 3.15 31.89 16.95
C SER A 15 3.99 30.85 17.66
N VAL A 16 5.31 31.06 17.72
CA VAL A 16 6.22 30.18 18.47
C VAL A 16 5.77 29.98 19.92
N ASP A 17 5.32 31.04 20.60
CA ASP A 17 4.82 30.97 21.98
C ASP A 17 3.55 30.11 22.08
N ARG A 18 2.66 30.23 21.09
CA ARG A 18 1.45 29.41 21.03
C ARG A 18 1.79 27.95 20.79
N VAL A 19 2.69 27.64 19.86
CA VAL A 19 3.18 26.28 19.61
C VAL A 19 3.77 25.67 20.88
N HIS A 20 4.58 26.43 21.61
CA HIS A 20 5.18 25.98 22.86
C HIS A 20 4.13 25.73 23.96
N ARG A 21 3.13 26.61 24.09
CA ARG A 21 2.08 26.47 25.11
C ARG A 21 1.07 25.37 24.78
N ASP A 22 0.55 25.36 23.57
CA ASP A 22 -0.66 24.62 23.20
C ASP A 22 -0.34 23.25 22.57
N LEU A 23 0.88 23.04 22.07
CA LEU A 23 1.33 21.76 21.51
C LEU A 23 2.45 21.14 22.35
N PHE A 24 3.59 21.83 22.49
CA PHE A 24 4.80 21.25 23.08
C PHE A 24 4.58 20.78 24.52
N ARG A 25 4.14 21.67 25.42
CA ARG A 25 3.91 21.33 26.83
C ARG A 25 2.96 20.15 27.00
N SER A 26 1.88 20.13 26.22
CA SER A 26 0.91 19.03 26.28
C SER A 26 1.52 17.68 25.86
N LEU A 27 2.43 17.67 24.89
CA LEU A 27 3.10 16.44 24.45
C LEU A 27 4.18 16.03 25.44
N ASP A 28 4.94 16.99 25.95
CA ASP A 28 6.02 16.76 26.89
C ASP A 28 5.49 16.19 28.22
N ASP A 29 4.46 16.82 28.77
CA ASP A 29 3.80 16.36 30.01
C ASP A 29 3.19 14.96 29.86
N ALA A 30 2.73 14.58 28.66
CA ALA A 30 2.03 13.33 28.42
C ALA A 30 2.96 12.14 28.11
N ILE A 31 3.99 12.34 27.28
CA ILE A 31 4.79 11.27 26.68
C ILE A 31 6.29 11.59 26.56
N GLY A 32 6.75 12.71 27.12
CA GLY A 32 8.14 13.17 27.02
C GLY A 32 8.46 13.58 25.59
N ALA A 33 8.52 14.89 25.33
CA ALA A 33 8.69 15.41 23.97
C ALA A 33 9.89 16.35 23.93
N ARG A 34 10.58 16.36 22.78
CA ARG A 34 11.57 17.38 22.44
C ARG A 34 11.05 18.19 21.28
N CYS A 35 10.94 19.51 21.45
CA CYS A 35 10.64 20.44 20.37
C CYS A 35 11.95 20.93 19.75
N THR A 36 12.21 20.54 18.51
CA THR A 36 13.47 20.80 17.80
C THR A 36 13.23 21.58 16.51
N THR A 37 14.32 22.12 15.97
CA THR A 37 14.32 22.65 14.60
C THR A 37 14.20 21.48 13.62
N PRO A 38 13.36 21.58 12.59
CA PRO A 38 13.29 20.57 11.53
C PRO A 38 14.65 20.36 10.84
N TRP A 39 14.87 19.16 10.29
CA TRP A 39 16.11 18.85 9.56
C TRP A 39 16.22 19.59 8.23
N TYR A 40 15.08 19.85 7.60
CA TYR A 40 14.92 20.60 6.37
C TYR A 40 14.21 21.92 6.65
N ARG A 41 14.72 22.98 6.03
CA ARG A 41 14.06 24.28 6.09
C ARG A 41 12.64 24.20 5.50
N PRO A 42 11.62 24.76 6.18
CA PRO A 42 10.28 24.90 5.60
C PRO A 42 10.31 25.85 4.40
N ALA A 43 9.22 25.86 3.63
CA ALA A 43 9.08 26.79 2.51
C ALA A 43 9.06 28.25 2.99
N ASN A 44 9.41 29.18 2.10
CA ASN A 44 9.38 30.61 2.42
C ASN A 44 7.96 31.03 2.86
N GLY A 45 7.87 31.83 3.92
CA GLY A 45 6.61 32.24 4.53
C GLY A 45 6.13 31.32 5.65
N TYR A 46 6.67 30.10 5.76
CA TYR A 46 6.32 29.17 6.82
C TYR A 46 7.39 29.11 7.92
N GLU A 47 6.92 29.01 9.15
CA GLU A 47 7.69 28.52 10.29
C GLU A 47 7.35 27.06 10.57
N ALA A 48 8.27 26.32 11.18
CA ALA A 48 8.04 24.93 11.50
C ALA A 48 8.76 24.44 12.76
N ARG A 49 8.21 23.39 13.36
CA ARG A 49 8.78 22.64 14.48
C ARG A 49 8.62 21.15 14.26
N ARG A 50 9.62 20.42 14.72
CA ARG A 50 9.61 18.96 14.84
C ARG A 50 9.47 18.59 16.32
N PHE A 51 8.67 17.57 16.59
CA PHE A 51 8.48 16.99 17.91
C PHE A 51 8.93 15.54 17.85
N ASP A 52 9.88 15.17 18.71
CA ASP A 52 10.35 13.80 18.87
C ASP A 52 10.00 13.33 20.29
N MET A 53 9.29 12.21 20.38
CA MET A 53 8.74 11.70 21.64
C MET A 53 9.64 10.58 22.17
N ASP A 54 9.65 10.36 23.48
CA ASP A 54 10.50 9.34 24.10
C ASP A 54 10.07 7.91 23.75
N ASN A 55 8.82 7.72 23.33
CA ASN A 55 8.32 6.45 22.78
C ASN A 55 8.71 6.23 21.30
N GLY A 56 9.50 7.13 20.70
CA GLY A 56 9.90 7.08 19.30
C GLY A 56 8.83 7.54 18.32
N ASP A 57 7.73 8.15 18.77
CA ASP A 57 6.82 8.87 17.89
C ASP A 57 7.46 10.19 17.42
N THR A 58 6.97 10.73 16.31
CA THR A 58 7.36 12.00 15.73
C THR A 58 6.12 12.76 15.26
N ALA A 59 6.17 14.09 15.40
CA ALA A 59 5.25 14.99 14.73
C ALA A 59 5.94 16.21 14.13
N LEU A 60 5.28 16.75 13.11
CA LEU A 60 5.66 17.91 12.34
C LEU A 60 4.54 18.93 12.45
N PHE A 61 4.93 20.17 12.71
CA PHE A 61 4.02 21.31 12.71
C PHE A 61 4.61 22.42 11.87
N VAL A 62 3.82 22.93 10.92
CA VAL A 62 4.22 24.02 10.02
C VAL A 62 3.07 25.01 9.92
N TRP A 63 3.38 26.30 9.98
CA TRP A 63 2.38 27.36 10.03
C TRP A 63 2.89 28.64 9.36
N ASP A 64 1.95 29.48 8.96
CA ASP A 64 2.17 30.87 8.57
C ASP A 64 1.24 31.78 9.39
N ASP A 65 1.00 33.00 8.90
CA ASP A 65 0.15 33.99 9.59
C ASP A 65 -1.35 33.62 9.54
N GLU A 66 -1.78 32.75 8.62
CA GLU A 66 -3.19 32.45 8.33
C GLU A 66 -3.59 31.03 8.75
N GLU A 67 -2.70 30.05 8.58
CA GLU A 67 -3.02 28.63 8.73
C GLU A 67 -1.87 27.80 9.30
N ALA A 68 -2.21 26.59 9.74
CA ALA A 68 -1.22 25.62 10.19
C ALA A 68 -1.62 24.17 9.91
N TYR A 69 -0.59 23.34 9.79
CA TYR A 69 -0.70 21.93 9.47
C TYR A 69 0.09 21.09 10.49
N TRP A 70 -0.60 20.12 11.08
CA TRP A 70 -0.03 19.13 11.98
C TRP A 70 -0.04 17.75 11.34
N MET A 71 1.08 17.04 11.40
CA MET A 71 1.18 15.64 10.95
C MET A 71 2.07 14.86 11.89
N GLY A 72 1.63 13.71 12.39
CA GLY A 72 2.46 12.86 13.23
C GLY A 72 1.81 11.54 13.57
N ASN A 73 2.61 10.60 14.05
CA ASN A 73 2.19 9.28 14.49
C ASN A 73 1.91 9.20 16.00
N THR A 74 1.86 10.34 16.68
CA THR A 74 1.60 10.44 18.11
C THR A 74 0.12 10.72 18.44
N GLU A 75 -0.19 10.88 19.72
CA GLU A 75 -1.44 11.53 20.14
C GLU A 75 -1.54 12.96 19.62
N THR A 76 -2.65 13.30 18.97
CA THR A 76 -2.90 14.67 18.54
C THR A 76 -3.14 15.55 19.77
N PRO A 77 -2.48 16.71 19.91
CA PRO A 77 -2.81 17.69 20.95
C PRO A 77 -4.28 18.12 20.90
N SER A 78 -4.89 18.36 22.07
CA SER A 78 -6.33 18.61 22.19
C SER A 78 -6.82 19.83 21.43
N THR A 79 -5.99 20.87 21.34
CA THR A 79 -6.21 22.08 20.52
C THR A 79 -6.49 21.75 19.05
N LEU A 80 -6.02 20.60 18.56
CA LEU A 80 -6.15 20.17 17.18
C LEU A 80 -7.17 19.03 16.99
N TRP A 81 -7.94 18.61 17.99
CA TRP A 81 -8.82 17.43 17.86
C TRP A 81 -9.95 17.60 16.83
N ARG A 82 -10.53 18.80 16.74
CA ARG A 82 -11.69 19.12 15.89
C ARG A 82 -11.32 19.66 14.50
N THR A 83 -10.05 19.51 14.12
CA THR A 83 -9.56 19.88 12.80
C THR A 83 -9.93 18.84 11.75
N GLU A 84 -10.14 19.31 10.52
CA GLU A 84 -10.29 18.47 9.35
C GLU A 84 -8.97 17.77 8.99
N LYS A 85 -9.06 16.64 8.29
CA LYS A 85 -7.92 15.80 7.96
C LYS A 85 -7.70 15.73 6.45
N TYR A 86 -6.45 15.91 6.04
CA TYR A 86 -6.04 16.03 4.65
C TYR A 86 -4.88 15.07 4.33
N THR A 87 -4.83 14.55 3.12
CA THR A 87 -3.73 13.76 2.56
C THR A 87 -2.59 14.67 2.10
N PHE A 88 -1.51 14.08 1.55
CA PHE A 88 -0.41 14.86 0.98
C PHE A 88 -0.83 15.68 -0.25
N ASP A 89 -1.85 15.23 -0.99
CA ASP A 89 -2.29 15.86 -2.24
C ASP A 89 -3.37 16.93 -2.01
N GLU A 90 -3.95 16.99 -0.81
CA GLU A 90 -5.02 17.93 -0.47
C GLU A 90 -4.53 19.16 0.33
N VAL A 91 -3.24 19.24 0.65
CA VAL A 91 -2.61 20.40 1.30
C VAL A 91 -1.68 21.13 0.32
N PRO A 92 -1.28 22.40 0.60
CA PRO A 92 -0.36 23.12 -0.28
C PRO A 92 0.93 22.32 -0.53
N TYR A 93 1.33 22.24 -1.80
CA TYR A 93 2.54 21.50 -2.22
C TYR A 93 3.80 21.85 -1.39
N PRO A 94 4.07 23.12 -1.01
CA PRO A 94 5.23 23.43 -0.18
C PRO A 94 5.19 22.79 1.22
N VAL A 95 4.00 22.65 1.80
CA VAL A 95 3.76 21.97 3.09
C VAL A 95 3.95 20.46 2.94
N ALA A 96 3.27 19.86 1.96
CA ALA A 96 3.39 18.42 1.68
C ALA A 96 4.82 18.02 1.35
N GLY A 97 5.50 18.78 0.50
CA GLY A 97 6.87 18.52 0.08
C GLY A 97 7.87 18.61 1.24
N TRP A 98 7.72 19.61 2.12
CA TRP A 98 8.55 19.70 3.33
C TRP A 98 8.32 18.52 4.27
N ALA A 99 7.06 18.21 4.60
CA ALA A 99 6.75 17.12 5.52
C ALA A 99 7.23 15.76 5.00
N GLN A 100 7.09 15.50 3.70
CA GLN A 100 7.59 14.28 3.09
C GLN A 100 9.11 14.15 3.22
N ARG A 101 9.89 15.23 3.05
CA ARG A 101 11.35 15.20 3.26
C ARG A 101 11.72 14.88 4.70
N GLU A 102 11.06 15.51 5.67
CA GLU A 102 11.25 15.23 7.10
C GLU A 102 10.95 13.78 7.45
N LEU A 103 9.80 13.27 6.99
CA LEU A 103 9.35 11.90 7.28
C LEU A 103 10.20 10.85 6.58
N LEU A 104 10.60 11.07 5.33
CA LEU A 104 11.48 10.16 4.60
C LEU A 104 12.85 10.09 5.25
N ALA A 105 13.43 11.24 5.63
CA ALA A 105 14.70 11.23 6.34
C ALA A 105 14.57 10.50 7.69
N GLY A 106 13.48 10.71 8.44
CA GLY A 106 13.25 10.01 9.70
C GLY A 106 13.09 8.50 9.49
N LEU A 107 12.34 8.11 8.45
CA LEU A 107 12.18 6.71 8.06
C LEU A 107 13.52 6.07 7.70
N HIS A 108 14.38 6.77 6.96
CA HIS A 108 15.70 6.28 6.55
C HIS A 108 16.72 6.27 7.68
N ASP A 109 16.59 7.12 8.69
CA ASP A 109 17.38 7.05 9.92
C ASP A 109 16.98 5.82 10.76
N GLU A 110 15.68 5.57 10.91
CA GLU A 110 15.13 4.44 11.67
C GLU A 110 15.29 3.09 10.95
N GLU A 111 15.13 3.07 9.64
CA GLU A 111 15.17 1.87 8.78
C GLU A 111 16.14 2.11 7.59
N PRO A 112 17.47 2.11 7.80
CA PRO A 112 18.45 2.50 6.78
C PRO A 112 18.42 1.69 5.48
N TRP A 113 17.86 0.48 5.54
CA TRP A 113 17.72 -0.37 4.37
C TRP A 113 16.67 0.12 3.37
N LEU A 114 15.76 1.01 3.78
CA LEU A 114 14.77 1.61 2.88
C LEU A 114 15.39 2.67 1.95
N VAL A 115 16.61 3.13 2.22
CA VAL A 115 17.34 4.10 1.38
C VAL A 115 17.54 3.56 -0.04
N ASP A 116 17.76 2.25 -0.18
CA ASP A 116 17.95 1.59 -1.48
C ASP A 116 16.64 1.43 -2.27
N TYR A 117 15.48 1.79 -1.69
CA TYR A 117 14.15 1.65 -2.28
C TYR A 117 13.36 2.98 -2.15
N PRO A 118 13.79 4.05 -2.85
CA PRO A 118 13.18 5.38 -2.72
C PRO A 118 11.72 5.44 -3.18
N HIS A 119 11.32 4.74 -4.25
CA HIS A 119 9.94 4.74 -4.74
C HIS A 119 9.02 4.01 -3.75
N LEU A 120 9.46 2.87 -3.22
CA LEU A 120 8.77 2.11 -2.17
C LEU A 120 8.64 2.92 -0.88
N SER A 121 9.72 3.58 -0.46
CA SER A 121 9.74 4.46 0.72
C SER A 121 8.74 5.60 0.58
N TRP A 122 8.75 6.27 -0.58
CA TRP A 122 7.86 7.37 -0.87
C TRP A 122 6.42 6.87 -0.95
N PHE A 123 6.13 5.86 -1.77
CA PHE A 123 4.78 5.38 -2.00
C PHE A 123 4.07 4.98 -0.70
N PHE A 124 4.74 4.17 0.12
CA PHE A 124 4.19 3.68 1.40
C PHE A 124 4.47 4.59 2.60
N LEU A 125 5.06 5.77 2.42
CA LEU A 125 5.29 6.74 3.50
C LEU A 125 4.06 6.97 4.41
N PRO A 126 2.82 7.09 3.89
CA PRO A 126 1.64 7.29 4.74
C PRO A 126 1.43 6.17 5.76
N VAL A 127 1.86 4.94 5.47
CA VAL A 127 1.68 3.78 6.35
C VAL A 127 2.96 3.44 7.11
N PHE A 128 4.14 3.63 6.51
CA PHE A 128 5.44 3.50 7.18
C PHE A 128 5.66 4.50 8.32
N CYS A 129 4.99 5.66 8.25
CA CYS A 129 5.04 6.67 9.29
C CYS A 129 3.70 6.82 10.03
N SER A 130 2.75 5.89 9.88
CA SER A 130 1.48 5.95 10.60
C SER A 130 1.61 5.46 12.05
N LYS A 131 0.74 5.96 12.95
CA LYS A 131 0.66 5.50 14.34
C LYS A 131 0.37 4.00 14.43
N ASP A 132 -0.66 3.58 13.71
CA ASP A 132 -1.22 2.24 13.86
C ASP A 132 -0.56 1.20 12.93
N GLY A 133 0.08 1.64 11.84
CA GLY A 133 0.57 0.77 10.78
C GLY A 133 2.09 0.75 10.60
N ARG A 134 2.86 1.66 11.22
CA ARG A 134 4.33 1.71 10.98
C ARG A 134 5.02 0.40 11.28
N GLU A 135 4.75 -0.16 12.46
CA GLU A 135 5.42 -1.37 12.94
C GLU A 135 5.06 -2.56 12.05
N THR A 136 3.76 -2.76 11.79
CA THR A 136 3.27 -3.89 11.00
C THR A 136 3.73 -3.81 9.55
N THR A 137 3.71 -2.61 8.95
CA THR A 137 4.13 -2.39 7.56
C THR A 137 5.64 -2.58 7.41
N ARG A 138 6.46 -1.98 8.27
CA ARG A 138 7.92 -2.14 8.23
C ARG A 138 8.32 -3.59 8.47
N THR A 139 7.74 -4.24 9.48
CA THR A 139 7.99 -5.66 9.78
C THR A 139 7.58 -6.57 8.61
N PHE A 140 6.46 -6.29 7.92
CA PHE A 140 6.07 -7.04 6.73
C PHE A 140 7.13 -6.99 5.62
N PHE A 141 7.63 -5.82 5.27
CA PHE A 141 8.69 -5.73 4.26
C PHE A 141 10.00 -6.35 4.77
N ARG A 142 10.38 -6.07 6.02
CA ARG A 142 11.64 -6.52 6.63
C ARG A 142 11.72 -8.05 6.77
N GLU A 143 10.65 -8.70 7.20
CA GLU A 143 10.66 -10.09 7.65
C GLU A 143 9.85 -11.04 6.77
N HIS A 144 8.98 -10.52 5.92
CA HIS A 144 8.09 -11.33 5.08
C HIS A 144 8.33 -11.14 3.57
N ALA A 145 9.44 -10.50 3.17
CA ALA A 145 9.82 -10.30 1.77
C ALA A 145 8.66 -9.79 0.90
N ALA A 146 7.86 -8.88 1.46
CA ALA A 146 6.67 -8.33 0.83
C ALA A 146 5.65 -9.38 0.30
N GLY A 147 5.59 -10.54 0.95
CA GLY A 147 4.66 -11.63 0.66
C GLY A 147 5.19 -12.71 -0.28
N PHE A 148 6.45 -12.63 -0.72
CA PHE A 148 7.09 -13.69 -1.50
C PHE A 148 7.73 -14.73 -0.58
N PRO A 149 7.26 -15.98 -0.55
CA PRO A 149 7.92 -17.03 0.23
C PRO A 149 9.29 -17.34 -0.38
N ASP A 150 10.16 -17.91 0.46
CA ASP A 150 11.48 -18.42 0.08
C ASP A 150 12.36 -17.36 -0.64
N SER A 151 12.09 -16.08 -0.37
CA SER A 151 12.77 -14.93 -0.95
C SER A 151 13.37 -14.06 0.16
N SER A 152 14.42 -13.30 -0.18
CA SER A 152 14.97 -12.33 0.77
C SER A 152 14.15 -11.03 0.75
N ARG A 153 14.32 -10.24 1.81
CA ARG A 153 13.79 -8.87 1.89
C ARG A 153 14.21 -8.04 0.68
N GLU A 154 15.48 -8.10 0.31
CA GLU A 154 16.06 -7.31 -0.78
C GLU A 154 15.39 -7.65 -2.11
N ALA A 155 15.21 -8.94 -2.40
CA ALA A 155 14.54 -9.37 -3.61
C ALA A 155 13.09 -8.88 -3.65
N GLY A 156 12.33 -9.06 -2.56
CA GLY A 156 10.95 -8.60 -2.48
C GLY A 156 10.80 -7.08 -2.59
N CYS A 157 11.66 -6.33 -1.92
CA CYS A 157 11.66 -4.86 -1.99
C CYS A 157 12.08 -4.36 -3.37
N ALA A 158 13.11 -4.95 -3.99
CA ALA A 158 13.54 -4.60 -5.33
C ALA A 158 12.46 -4.83 -6.39
N PHE A 159 11.68 -5.91 -6.25
CA PHE A 159 10.52 -6.14 -7.12
C PHE A 159 9.49 -5.02 -7.00
N TYR A 160 9.04 -4.69 -5.78
CA TYR A 160 8.04 -3.63 -5.65
C TYR A 160 8.62 -2.23 -5.90
N GLU A 161 9.91 -2.01 -5.70
CA GLU A 161 10.59 -0.80 -6.13
C GLU A 161 10.46 -0.61 -7.64
N SER A 162 10.76 -1.64 -8.45
CA SER A 162 10.63 -1.54 -9.91
C SER A 162 9.20 -1.36 -10.37
N VAL A 163 8.23 -1.96 -9.66
CA VAL A 163 6.80 -1.73 -9.94
C VAL A 163 6.44 -0.26 -9.72
N LEU A 164 6.89 0.32 -8.60
CA LEU A 164 6.56 1.69 -8.22
C LEU A 164 7.35 2.75 -8.98
N GLU A 165 8.56 2.43 -9.43
CA GLU A 165 9.39 3.30 -10.29
C GLU A 165 8.67 3.68 -11.60
N SER A 166 7.76 2.82 -12.09
CA SER A 166 6.95 3.11 -13.28
C SER A 166 6.06 4.36 -13.14
N GLY A 167 5.73 4.77 -11.91
CA GLY A 167 4.84 5.89 -11.62
C GLY A 167 3.36 5.67 -11.96
N VAL A 168 2.99 4.47 -12.46
CA VAL A 168 1.61 4.19 -12.92
C VAL A 168 0.55 4.26 -11.82
N LEU A 169 0.98 4.13 -10.55
CA LEU A 169 0.11 4.20 -9.38
C LEU A 169 0.23 5.52 -8.61
N ASP A 170 1.03 6.50 -9.06
CA ASP A 170 1.34 7.71 -8.29
C ASP A 170 0.09 8.56 -8.00
N GLU A 171 -0.80 8.71 -8.98
CA GLU A 171 -2.10 9.39 -8.81
C GLU A 171 -3.00 8.70 -7.76
N TYR A 172 -2.79 7.41 -7.54
CA TYR A 172 -3.58 6.57 -6.63
C TYR A 172 -2.82 6.24 -5.34
N ARG A 173 -1.67 6.88 -5.10
CA ARG A 173 -0.74 6.53 -4.01
C ARG A 173 -1.41 6.42 -2.66
N TYR A 174 -2.16 7.44 -2.25
CA TYR A 174 -2.78 7.41 -0.93
C TYR A 174 -3.77 6.24 -0.80
N THR A 175 -4.65 6.05 -1.80
CA THR A 175 -5.64 4.96 -1.82
C THR A 175 -4.96 3.60 -1.75
N MET A 176 -3.97 3.36 -2.62
CA MET A 176 -3.29 2.07 -2.72
C MET A 176 -2.40 1.78 -1.50
N ALA A 177 -1.61 2.76 -1.04
CA ALA A 177 -0.78 2.59 0.16
C ALA A 177 -1.64 2.32 1.41
N SER A 178 -2.81 2.97 1.49
CA SER A 178 -3.73 2.81 2.63
C SER A 178 -4.21 1.38 2.82
N LYS A 179 -4.37 0.61 1.73
CA LYS A 179 -4.81 -0.80 1.79
C LYS A 179 -3.88 -1.64 2.67
N LEU A 180 -2.57 -1.39 2.58
CA LEU A 180 -1.56 -2.18 3.27
C LEU A 180 -1.54 -1.88 4.78
N GLY A 181 -1.66 -0.60 5.14
CA GLY A 181 -1.60 -0.13 6.53
C GLY A 181 -2.93 -0.14 7.29
N THR A 182 -3.84 -1.07 6.99
CA THR A 182 -5.19 -1.12 7.58
C THR A 182 -5.30 -1.96 8.87
N SER A 183 -4.25 -2.68 9.27
CA SER A 183 -4.25 -3.56 10.45
C SER A 183 -3.31 -3.04 11.54
N ASP A 184 -3.82 -3.00 12.78
CA ASP A 184 -3.05 -2.72 14.00
C ASP A 184 -2.22 -3.94 14.46
N ARG A 185 -2.44 -5.10 13.83
CA ARG A 185 -1.68 -6.33 14.03
C ARG A 185 -1.09 -6.81 12.72
N LEU A 186 0.13 -7.34 12.79
CA LEU A 186 0.79 -7.94 11.64
C LEU A 186 -0.04 -9.12 11.13
N ASP A 187 -0.55 -8.99 9.90
CA ASP A 187 -1.26 -10.06 9.19
C ASP A 187 -0.60 -10.24 7.81
N PRO A 188 0.43 -11.10 7.72
CA PRO A 188 1.16 -11.28 6.47
C PRO A 188 0.29 -11.80 5.33
N VAL A 189 -0.84 -12.45 5.63
CA VAL A 189 -1.77 -12.95 4.61
C VAL A 189 -2.50 -11.78 3.98
N ARG A 190 -3.15 -10.96 4.81
CA ARG A 190 -3.90 -9.80 4.32
C ARG A 190 -2.97 -8.84 3.59
N MET A 191 -1.78 -8.61 4.14
CA MET A 191 -0.80 -7.73 3.53
C MET A 191 -0.27 -8.28 2.21
N SER A 192 -0.02 -9.60 2.11
CA SER A 192 0.31 -10.23 0.82
C SER A 192 -0.84 -10.13 -0.18
N ALA A 193 -2.09 -10.27 0.27
CA ALA A 193 -3.26 -10.09 -0.59
C ALA A 193 -3.34 -8.66 -1.13
N THR A 194 -3.06 -7.65 -0.30
CA THR A 194 -2.93 -6.26 -0.77
C THR A 194 -1.81 -6.11 -1.78
N MET A 195 -0.63 -6.68 -1.53
CA MET A 195 0.50 -6.59 -2.46
C MET A 195 0.21 -7.27 -3.81
N SER A 196 -0.76 -8.20 -3.86
CA SER A 196 -1.21 -8.83 -5.10
C SER A 196 -1.70 -7.82 -6.14
N GLU A 197 -2.37 -6.77 -5.69
CA GLU A 197 -2.86 -5.72 -6.58
C GLU A 197 -1.72 -4.95 -7.25
N PHE A 198 -0.60 -4.75 -6.55
CA PHE A 198 0.61 -4.13 -7.12
C PHE A 198 1.26 -5.05 -8.16
N THR A 199 1.31 -6.35 -7.88
CA THR A 199 1.78 -7.35 -8.86
C THR A 199 0.89 -7.34 -10.10
N VAL A 200 -0.43 -7.28 -9.95
CA VAL A 200 -1.36 -7.23 -11.08
C VAL A 200 -1.25 -5.90 -11.84
N ALA A 201 -1.12 -4.77 -11.14
CA ALA A 201 -0.87 -3.48 -11.77
C ALA A 201 0.39 -3.52 -12.65
N HIS A 202 1.46 -4.15 -12.17
CA HIS A 202 2.67 -4.38 -12.96
C HIS A 202 2.40 -5.22 -14.21
N LEU A 203 1.76 -6.38 -14.07
CA LEU A 203 1.44 -7.26 -15.21
C LEU A 203 0.60 -6.57 -16.28
N LEU A 204 -0.41 -5.80 -15.86
CA LEU A 204 -1.28 -5.06 -16.78
C LEU A 204 -0.48 -3.95 -17.49
N THR A 205 0.39 -3.25 -16.76
CA THR A 205 1.20 -2.17 -17.35
C THR A 205 2.24 -2.72 -18.32
N GLU A 206 2.92 -3.82 -17.99
CA GLU A 206 3.87 -4.50 -18.89
C GLU A 206 3.18 -5.05 -20.15
N ALA A 207 1.91 -5.46 -20.04
CA ALA A 207 1.08 -5.84 -21.18
C ALA A 207 0.51 -4.64 -21.96
N GLY A 208 0.89 -3.41 -21.60
CA GLY A 208 0.53 -2.16 -22.29
C GLY A 208 -0.88 -1.65 -22.01
N TYR A 209 -1.45 -1.94 -20.84
CA TYR A 209 -2.72 -1.36 -20.40
C TYR A 209 -2.51 -0.12 -19.55
N ASP A 210 -3.34 0.90 -19.78
CA ASP A 210 -3.58 1.95 -18.81
C ASP A 210 -4.50 1.41 -17.71
N ILE A 211 -4.17 1.62 -16.44
CA ILE A 211 -4.94 1.08 -15.31
C ILE A 211 -5.56 2.19 -14.47
N VAL A 212 -6.76 1.91 -13.94
CA VAL A 212 -7.40 2.70 -12.90
C VAL A 212 -7.80 1.73 -11.77
N PRO A 213 -7.25 1.87 -10.56
CA PRO A 213 -7.63 1.05 -9.42
C PRO A 213 -8.96 1.48 -8.80
N GLU A 214 -9.57 0.60 -8.00
CA GLU A 214 -10.73 0.91 -7.14
C GLU A 214 -11.91 1.55 -7.89
N ILE A 215 -12.31 0.94 -9.00
CA ILE A 215 -13.36 1.50 -9.83
C ILE A 215 -14.74 1.11 -9.30
N GLU A 216 -15.55 2.11 -8.97
CA GLU A 216 -16.95 1.90 -8.63
C GLU A 216 -17.73 1.48 -9.88
N VAL A 217 -18.46 0.38 -9.77
CA VAL A 217 -19.36 -0.12 -10.80
C VAL A 217 -20.81 0.04 -10.35
N THR A 218 -21.73 -0.02 -11.31
CA THR A 218 -23.16 0.24 -11.09
C THR A 218 -23.84 -0.71 -10.09
N THR A 219 -23.18 -1.82 -9.73
CA THR A 219 -23.63 -2.76 -8.69
C THR A 219 -23.36 -2.26 -7.27
N GLY A 220 -22.60 -1.17 -7.09
CA GLY A 220 -22.26 -0.61 -5.78
C GLY A 220 -21.07 -1.30 -5.10
N HIS A 221 -20.43 -2.25 -5.77
CA HIS A 221 -19.14 -2.81 -5.36
C HIS A 221 -17.99 -2.09 -6.09
N SER A 222 -16.82 -1.98 -5.46
CA SER A 222 -15.60 -1.61 -6.19
C SER A 222 -14.97 -2.85 -6.79
N ILE A 223 -14.47 -2.71 -8.01
CA ILE A 223 -13.62 -3.71 -8.68
C ILE A 223 -12.18 -3.21 -8.61
N ASP A 224 -11.24 -4.15 -8.39
CA ASP A 224 -9.85 -3.79 -8.12
C ASP A 224 -9.24 -2.94 -9.23
N PHE A 225 -9.47 -3.28 -10.51
CA PHE A 225 -8.97 -2.48 -11.64
C PHE A 225 -9.93 -2.39 -12.83
N ARG A 226 -9.83 -1.27 -13.52
CA ARG A 226 -10.16 -1.15 -14.95
C ARG A 226 -8.86 -1.06 -15.75
N ALA A 227 -8.64 -1.99 -16.66
CA ALA A 227 -7.50 -2.02 -17.58
C ALA A 227 -7.97 -1.61 -18.98
N LYS A 228 -7.35 -0.60 -19.59
CA LYS A 228 -7.73 -0.08 -20.90
C LYS A 228 -6.57 -0.17 -21.89
N ARG A 229 -6.84 -0.72 -23.07
CA ARG A 229 -5.87 -0.78 -24.18
C ARG A 229 -6.60 -0.60 -25.50
N ASN A 230 -6.05 0.25 -26.38
CA ASN A 230 -6.64 0.54 -27.69
C ASN A 230 -8.12 0.96 -27.65
N GLY A 231 -8.53 1.69 -26.61
CA GLY A 231 -9.92 2.15 -26.44
C GLY A 231 -10.87 1.13 -25.78
N THR A 232 -10.47 -0.13 -25.65
CA THR A 232 -11.27 -1.17 -24.99
C THR A 232 -10.92 -1.26 -23.51
N GLY A 233 -11.92 -1.21 -22.64
CA GLY A 233 -11.76 -1.35 -21.19
C GLY A 233 -12.22 -2.73 -20.70
N HIS A 234 -11.41 -3.35 -19.85
CA HIS A 234 -11.70 -4.62 -19.17
C HIS A 234 -11.71 -4.41 -17.67
N LEU A 235 -12.61 -5.11 -16.98
CA LEU A 235 -12.64 -5.13 -15.53
C LEU A 235 -11.82 -6.31 -15.03
N VAL A 236 -11.00 -6.06 -14.01
CA VAL A 236 -10.09 -7.05 -13.43
C VAL A 236 -10.28 -7.08 -11.93
N GLU A 237 -10.54 -8.28 -11.40
CA GLU A 237 -10.60 -8.56 -9.97
C GLU A 237 -9.38 -9.42 -9.61
N VAL A 238 -8.80 -9.15 -8.45
CA VAL A 238 -7.59 -9.80 -7.96
C VAL A 238 -7.90 -10.62 -6.72
N THR A 239 -7.29 -11.80 -6.63
CA THR A 239 -7.33 -12.57 -5.40
C THR A 239 -6.05 -13.35 -5.20
N ARG A 240 -5.65 -13.51 -3.93
CA ARG A 240 -4.42 -14.22 -3.56
C ARG A 240 -4.74 -15.35 -2.59
N PRO A 241 -4.56 -16.62 -2.98
CA PRO A 241 -4.78 -17.74 -2.09
C PRO A 241 -3.82 -17.76 -0.90
N LEU A 242 -4.36 -18.26 0.20
CA LEU A 242 -3.60 -18.58 1.41
C LEU A 242 -2.61 -19.72 1.16
N PRO A 243 -1.36 -19.63 1.64
CA PRO A 243 -0.46 -20.77 1.64
C PRO A 243 -1.09 -21.95 2.40
N PRO A 244 -1.10 -23.17 1.84
CA PRO A 244 -1.76 -24.34 2.43
C PRO A 244 -1.16 -24.80 3.78
N THR A 245 0.06 -24.36 4.10
CA THR A 245 0.85 -24.78 5.29
C THR A 245 0.23 -24.46 6.65
N ARG A 246 -0.91 -23.77 6.73
CA ARG A 246 -1.60 -23.47 8.02
C ARG A 246 -2.69 -24.46 8.43
N ARG A 247 -3.05 -25.44 7.58
CA ARG A 247 -3.96 -26.54 7.96
C ARG A 247 -3.50 -27.84 7.28
N ALA A 248 -3.21 -28.88 8.06
CA ALA A 248 -2.73 -30.18 7.58
C ALA A 248 -3.63 -30.89 6.53
N ALA A 249 -4.84 -30.38 6.29
CA ALA A 249 -5.80 -30.89 5.31
C ALA A 249 -5.92 -30.05 4.01
N ASN A 250 -5.22 -28.91 3.90
CA ASN A 250 -5.35 -28.00 2.75
C ASN A 250 -4.21 -28.23 1.75
N THR A 251 -4.53 -28.54 0.50
CA THR A 251 -3.57 -28.58 -0.61
C THR A 251 -3.51 -27.22 -1.32
N ALA A 252 -2.41 -26.91 -2.01
CA ALA A 252 -2.29 -25.70 -2.83
C ALA A 252 -3.44 -25.55 -3.84
N VAL A 253 -3.83 -26.67 -4.45
CA VAL A 253 -4.96 -26.76 -5.38
C VAL A 253 -6.30 -26.46 -4.70
N ALA A 254 -6.51 -26.98 -3.48
CA ALA A 254 -7.71 -26.67 -2.71
C ALA A 254 -7.77 -25.18 -2.33
N ALA A 255 -6.64 -24.60 -1.92
CA ALA A 255 -6.55 -23.18 -1.57
C ALA A 255 -6.91 -22.26 -2.75
N VAL A 256 -6.44 -22.58 -3.96
CA VAL A 256 -6.82 -21.87 -5.19
C VAL A 256 -8.33 -21.94 -5.44
N LYS A 257 -8.90 -23.15 -5.37
CA LYS A 257 -10.34 -23.37 -5.60
C LYS A 257 -11.22 -22.66 -4.58
N GLU A 258 -10.88 -22.74 -3.30
CA GLU A 258 -11.63 -22.11 -2.22
C GLU A 258 -11.60 -20.59 -2.33
N THR A 259 -10.40 -20.01 -2.50
CA THR A 259 -10.20 -18.56 -2.58
C THR A 259 -10.93 -17.95 -3.79
N ALA A 260 -10.75 -18.55 -4.97
CA ALA A 260 -11.45 -18.09 -6.17
C ALA A 260 -12.96 -18.35 -6.08
N GLY A 261 -13.37 -19.47 -5.49
CA GLY A 261 -14.77 -19.82 -5.28
C GLY A 261 -15.51 -18.79 -4.42
N THR A 262 -14.92 -18.34 -3.31
CA THR A 262 -15.49 -17.30 -2.44
C THR A 262 -15.67 -15.97 -3.18
N LYS A 263 -14.71 -15.57 -4.01
CA LYS A 263 -14.82 -14.37 -4.85
C LYS A 263 -15.89 -14.50 -5.92
N THR A 264 -16.00 -15.69 -6.52
CA THR A 264 -16.95 -15.97 -7.61
C THR A 264 -18.40 -16.01 -7.13
N SER A 265 -18.67 -16.66 -5.98
CA SER A 265 -20.02 -16.79 -5.43
C SER A 265 -20.58 -15.51 -4.80
N GLY A 266 -19.70 -14.53 -4.55
CA GLY A 266 -20.07 -13.18 -4.12
C GLY A 266 -20.02 -12.19 -5.28
N GLN A 267 -19.04 -11.27 -5.21
CA GLN A 267 -18.91 -10.05 -6.01
C GLN A 267 -19.01 -10.28 -7.53
N LEU A 268 -18.41 -11.35 -8.06
CA LEU A 268 -18.33 -11.56 -9.52
C LEU A 268 -19.61 -12.11 -10.15
N SER A 269 -20.45 -12.80 -9.37
CA SER A 269 -21.70 -13.40 -9.87
C SER A 269 -22.67 -12.34 -10.41
N GLU A 270 -22.62 -11.14 -9.85
CA GLU A 270 -23.45 -9.99 -10.25
C GLU A 270 -23.03 -9.37 -11.58
N HIS A 271 -21.82 -9.67 -12.06
CA HIS A 271 -21.25 -9.09 -13.28
C HIS A 271 -21.34 -9.98 -14.53
N GLY A 272 -22.00 -11.15 -14.45
CA GLY A 272 -22.36 -11.96 -15.61
C GLY A 272 -21.19 -12.39 -16.51
N GLY A 273 -19.97 -12.47 -15.98
CA GLY A 273 -18.76 -12.81 -16.74
C GLY A 273 -18.03 -11.64 -17.39
N GLY A 274 -18.44 -10.39 -17.12
CA GLY A 274 -17.77 -9.18 -17.64
C GLY A 274 -16.46 -8.79 -16.94
N VAL A 275 -16.08 -9.52 -15.88
CA VAL A 275 -14.88 -9.27 -15.08
C VAL A 275 -13.91 -10.45 -15.25
N THR A 276 -12.63 -10.15 -15.48
CA THR A 276 -11.56 -11.15 -15.51
C THR A 276 -11.01 -11.35 -14.10
N LEU A 277 -11.00 -12.59 -13.61
CA LEU A 277 -10.39 -12.91 -12.31
C LEU A 277 -8.91 -13.27 -12.50
N LEU A 278 -8.02 -12.56 -11.82
CA LEU A 278 -6.60 -12.90 -11.72
C LEU A 278 -6.32 -13.51 -10.34
N VAL A 279 -5.89 -14.76 -10.33
CA VAL A 279 -5.53 -15.50 -9.11
C VAL A 279 -4.02 -15.51 -8.96
N ASP A 280 -3.52 -14.73 -8.01
CA ASP A 280 -2.11 -14.59 -7.71
C ASP A 280 -1.64 -15.69 -6.75
N CYS A 281 -0.84 -16.62 -7.22
CA CYS A 281 -0.20 -17.67 -6.42
C CYS A 281 1.22 -17.31 -5.97
N SER A 282 1.61 -16.03 -6.02
CA SER A 282 2.95 -15.57 -5.57
C SER A 282 3.22 -15.77 -4.08
N SER A 283 2.20 -16.15 -3.30
CA SER A 283 2.34 -16.58 -1.89
C SER A 283 2.76 -18.05 -1.76
N PHE A 284 2.85 -18.81 -2.86
CA PHE A 284 3.13 -20.25 -2.84
C PHE A 284 4.61 -20.53 -3.05
N ARG A 285 5.10 -21.53 -2.30
CA ARG A 285 6.43 -22.12 -2.49
C ARG A 285 6.55 -22.83 -3.84
N ASP A 286 7.77 -23.22 -4.19
CA ASP A 286 8.06 -23.91 -5.45
C ASP A 286 7.30 -25.23 -5.61
N ASP A 287 7.24 -26.05 -4.57
CA ASP A 287 6.52 -27.32 -4.62
C ASP A 287 5.00 -27.15 -4.63
N GLU A 288 4.49 -26.09 -4.01
CA GLU A 288 3.06 -25.74 -4.01
C GLU A 288 2.61 -25.25 -5.39
N TRP A 289 3.40 -24.37 -6.01
CA TRP A 289 3.15 -23.91 -7.38
C TRP A 289 3.28 -25.02 -8.40
N ALA A 290 4.31 -25.86 -8.31
CA ALA A 290 4.49 -26.99 -9.22
C ALA A 290 3.26 -27.92 -9.24
N ARG A 291 2.61 -28.13 -8.08
CA ARG A 291 1.35 -28.88 -8.00
C ARG A 291 0.19 -28.16 -8.69
N VAL A 292 0.04 -26.85 -8.47
CA VAL A 292 -1.00 -26.04 -9.12
C VAL A 292 -0.81 -25.99 -10.63
N ASN A 293 0.42 -25.82 -11.11
CA ASN A 293 0.75 -25.82 -12.52
C ASN A 293 0.54 -27.21 -13.15
N GLY A 294 0.88 -28.29 -12.45
CA GLY A 294 0.63 -29.66 -12.93
C GLY A 294 -0.85 -30.02 -13.05
N GLU A 295 -1.68 -29.60 -12.08
CA GLU A 295 -3.11 -29.93 -12.06
C GLU A 295 -3.99 -28.93 -12.81
N LYS A 296 -3.56 -27.66 -12.93
CA LYS A 296 -4.30 -26.52 -13.49
C LYS A 296 -5.76 -26.51 -13.05
N PRO A 297 -6.07 -26.38 -11.74
CA PRO A 297 -7.44 -26.46 -11.25
C PRO A 297 -8.39 -25.44 -11.89
N SER A 298 -9.65 -25.84 -12.07
CA SER A 298 -10.72 -24.88 -12.37
C SER A 298 -10.97 -23.99 -11.17
N VAL A 299 -11.21 -22.69 -11.40
CA VAL A 299 -11.40 -21.67 -10.35
C VAL A 299 -12.86 -21.23 -10.18
N GLY A 300 -13.80 -21.89 -10.86
CA GLY A 300 -15.24 -21.61 -10.74
C GLY A 300 -15.72 -20.38 -11.51
N HIS A 301 -14.82 -19.49 -11.93
CA HIS A 301 -15.10 -18.32 -12.77
C HIS A 301 -14.48 -18.44 -14.16
N ARG A 302 -15.10 -17.82 -15.16
CA ARG A 302 -14.54 -17.59 -16.50
C ARG A 302 -15.01 -16.22 -17.00
N PRO A 303 -14.10 -15.36 -17.49
CA PRO A 303 -12.67 -15.60 -17.74
C PRO A 303 -11.77 -15.48 -16.49
N ALA A 304 -10.72 -16.31 -16.41
CA ALA A 304 -9.73 -16.22 -15.34
C ALA A 304 -8.31 -16.61 -15.80
N ALA A 305 -7.30 -16.04 -15.15
CA ALA A 305 -5.91 -16.50 -15.24
C ALA A 305 -5.35 -16.73 -13.83
N VAL A 306 -4.57 -17.80 -13.69
CA VAL A 306 -3.89 -18.16 -12.44
C VAL A 306 -2.40 -18.04 -12.71
N PHE A 307 -1.70 -17.25 -11.93
CA PHE A 307 -0.30 -16.94 -12.18
C PHE A 307 0.53 -17.01 -10.90
N ARG A 308 1.85 -17.08 -11.06
CA ARG A 308 2.80 -16.89 -9.97
C ARG A 308 3.92 -15.96 -10.44
N ALA A 309 4.09 -14.84 -9.75
CA ALA A 309 5.24 -13.97 -9.92
C ALA A 309 6.37 -14.34 -8.95
N ARG A 310 7.60 -14.10 -9.40
CA ARG A 310 8.81 -14.19 -8.59
C ARG A 310 9.45 -12.81 -8.48
N PRO A 311 10.17 -12.53 -7.38
CA PRO A 311 10.91 -11.27 -7.25
C PRO A 311 11.94 -11.00 -8.35
N SER A 312 12.35 -12.03 -9.10
CA SER A 312 13.21 -11.88 -10.29
C SER A 312 12.51 -11.27 -11.50
N GLY A 313 11.22 -10.95 -11.42
CA GLY A 313 10.39 -10.49 -12.54
C GLY A 313 9.85 -11.63 -13.41
N HIS A 314 10.18 -12.89 -13.12
CA HIS A 314 9.66 -14.03 -13.87
C HIS A 314 8.24 -14.38 -13.40
N VAL A 315 7.32 -14.56 -14.35
CA VAL A 315 5.91 -14.82 -14.08
C VAL A 315 5.41 -15.96 -14.96
N GLU A 316 4.89 -17.01 -14.34
CA GLU A 316 4.25 -18.14 -15.04
C GLU A 316 2.74 -18.06 -14.87
N ALA A 317 1.96 -18.42 -15.89
CA ALA A 317 0.50 -18.37 -15.83
C ALA A 317 -0.20 -19.48 -16.66
N TYR A 318 -1.41 -19.85 -16.26
CA TYR A 318 -2.34 -20.60 -17.11
C TYR A 318 -3.74 -19.96 -17.08
N SER A 319 -4.50 -20.16 -18.16
CA SER A 319 -5.82 -19.55 -18.34
C SER A 319 -6.98 -20.55 -18.16
N LYS A 320 -8.16 -20.02 -17.80
CA LYS A 320 -9.44 -20.71 -17.77
C LYS A 320 -10.50 -19.89 -18.53
N GLY A 321 -10.91 -20.41 -19.68
CA GLY A 321 -11.77 -19.69 -20.63
C GLY A 321 -10.95 -18.80 -21.57
N SER A 322 -11.65 -18.02 -22.41
CA SER A 322 -11.00 -17.01 -23.25
C SER A 322 -10.83 -15.74 -22.43
N VAL A 323 -9.59 -15.46 -22.02
CA VAL A 323 -9.27 -14.29 -21.20
C VAL A 323 -9.20 -13.06 -22.11
N PRO A 324 -10.08 -12.06 -21.93
CA PRO A 324 -10.12 -10.89 -22.81
C PRO A 324 -8.98 -9.90 -22.50
N VAL A 325 -8.40 -10.00 -21.30
CA VAL A 325 -7.15 -9.33 -20.93
C VAL A 325 -5.99 -10.17 -21.43
N ASP A 326 -5.45 -9.79 -22.57
CA ASP A 326 -4.25 -10.39 -23.14
C ASP A 326 -3.02 -9.95 -22.34
N LEU A 327 -2.34 -10.92 -21.73
CA LEU A 327 -1.14 -10.75 -20.90
C LEU A 327 0.12 -11.25 -21.63
N ASP A 328 0.05 -11.47 -22.94
CA ASP A 328 1.20 -11.90 -23.73
C ASP A 328 2.34 -10.89 -23.60
N GLY A 329 3.56 -11.40 -23.39
CA GLY A 329 4.74 -10.58 -23.15
C GLY A 329 4.96 -10.19 -21.69
N ALA A 330 3.92 -10.24 -20.83
CA ALA A 330 4.04 -10.02 -19.38
C ALA A 330 4.16 -11.33 -18.58
N VAL A 331 3.73 -12.46 -19.15
CA VAL A 331 3.77 -13.79 -18.52
C VAL A 331 4.28 -14.87 -19.47
N GLU A 332 4.87 -15.93 -18.92
CA GLU A 332 5.07 -17.21 -19.59
C GLU A 332 3.83 -18.09 -19.41
N TRP A 333 3.17 -18.44 -20.50
CA TRP A 333 2.02 -19.35 -20.47
C TRP A 333 2.47 -20.80 -20.37
N VAL A 334 2.10 -21.48 -19.28
CA VAL A 334 2.49 -22.85 -18.93
C VAL A 334 1.36 -23.86 -19.03
#